data_AF-A0A7X4A325-F1
#
_entry.id   AF-A0A7X4A325-F1
#
_cell.length_a   1.000
_cell.length_b   1.000
_cell.length_c   1.000
_cell.angle_alpha   90.00
_cell.angle_beta   90.00
_cell.angle_gamma   90.00
#
_symmetry.space_group_name_H-M   'P 1'
#
loop_
_entity.id
_entity.type
_entity.pdbx_description
1 polymer ?
#
loop_
_entity_poly.entity_id
_entity_poly.type
_entity_poly.pdbx_seq_one_letter_code
_entity_poly.pdbx_strand_id
1 'polypeptide(L)' 'AVLRGTLGTIEALAAEKPMERTATILVGPVLAAEDFSESALYDPEYRRRFRGGPAGCG' A
#
# COMPACT_ATOMS: atom_id res chain seq x y z
N ALA A 1 -18.29 -1.13 -4.20
CA ALA A 1 -18.39 -2.18 -3.16
C ALA A 1 -17.00 -2.53 -2.65
N VAL A 2 -16.86 -2.97 -1.41
CA VAL A 2 -15.58 -3.47 -0.85
C VAL A 2 -15.63 -4.99 -0.85
N LEU A 3 -14.67 -5.64 -1.51
CA LEU A 3 -14.49 -7.09 -1.48
C LEU A 3 -13.36 -7.42 -0.50
N ARG A 4 -13.58 -8.40 0.38
CA ARG A 4 -12.56 -8.89 1.32
C ARG A 4 -12.41 -10.39 1.14
N GLY A 5 -11.17 -10.85 1.04
CA GLY A 5 -10.83 -12.24 0.86
C GLY A 5 -9.33 -12.45 0.93
N THR A 6 -8.91 -13.70 0.80
CA THR A 6 -7.51 -14.05 0.65
C THR A 6 -7.08 -13.89 -0.81
N LEU A 7 -5.77 -13.88 -1.07
CA LEU A 7 -5.25 -13.87 -2.45
C LEU A 7 -5.76 -15.05 -3.28
N GLY A 8 -6.01 -16.20 -2.66
CA GLY A 8 -6.56 -17.38 -3.35
C GLY A 8 -8.05 -17.31 -3.67
N THR A 9 -8.81 -16.41 -3.05
CA THR A 9 -10.28 -16.34 -3.21
C THR A 9 -10.76 -15.07 -3.89
N ILE A 10 -9.91 -14.03 -3.97
CA ILE A 10 -10.34 -12.70 -4.38
C ILE A 10 -10.76 -12.62 -5.86
N GLU A 11 -10.17 -13.44 -6.72
CA GLU A 11 -10.52 -13.48 -8.15
C GLU A 11 -11.97 -13.92 -8.37
N ALA A 12 -12.38 -15.03 -7.75
CA ALA A 12 -13.75 -15.54 -7.83
C ALA A 12 -14.76 -14.52 -7.28
N LEU A 13 -14.45 -13.89 -6.14
CA LEU A 13 -15.31 -12.86 -5.55
C LEU A 13 -15.44 -11.61 -6.45
N ALA A 14 -14.37 -11.23 -7.16
CA ALA A 14 -14.39 -10.11 -8.09
C ALA A 14 -15.18 -10.42 -9.36
N ALA A 15 -15.18 -11.68 -9.82
CA ALA A 15 -15.96 -12.10 -10.98
C ALA A 15 -17.48 -12.01 -10.74
N GLU A 16 -17.93 -12.30 -9.52
CA GLU A 16 -19.35 -12.17 -9.14
C GLU A 16 -19.84 -10.72 -9.13
N LYS A 17 -18.93 -9.76 -8.91
CA LYS A 17 -19.24 -8.32 -8.84
C LYS A 17 -18.19 -7.50 -9.60
N PRO A 18 -18.32 -7.42 -10.94
CA PRO A 18 -17.38 -6.68 -11.78
C PRO A 18 -17.26 -5.21 -11.35
N MET A 19 -16.04 -4.70 -11.24
CA MET A 19 -15.81 -3.27 -11.00
C MET A 19 -15.78 -2.53 -12.34
N GLU A 20 -16.66 -1.56 -12.55
CA GLU A 20 -16.93 -0.99 -13.89
C GLU A 20 -15.83 -0.08 -14.47
N ARG A 21 -14.88 0.41 -13.65
CA ARG A 21 -13.82 1.34 -14.12
C ARG A 21 -12.46 1.08 -13.49
N THR A 22 -12.39 1.16 -12.17
CA THR A 22 -11.12 1.15 -11.45
C THR A 22 -11.30 0.61 -10.04
N ALA A 23 -10.30 -0.14 -9.59
CA ALA A 23 -10.26 -0.73 -8.26
C ALA A 23 -8.90 -0.46 -7.63
N THR A 24 -8.90 -0.03 -6.36
CA THR A 24 -7.71 0.00 -5.54
C THR A 24 -7.59 -1.34 -4.81
N ILE A 25 -6.46 -2.02 -4.95
CA ILE A 25 -6.20 -3.31 -4.31
C ILE A 25 -5.23 -3.08 -3.15
N LEU A 26 -5.65 -3.48 -1.94
CA LEU A 26 -4.84 -3.44 -0.73
C LEU A 26 -4.55 -4.87 -0.28
N VAL A 27 -3.27 -5.20 -0.04
CA VAL A 27 -2.82 -6.54 0.36
C VAL A 27 -1.88 -6.44 1.54
N GLY A 28 -2.07 -7.32 2.52
CA GLY A 28 -1.16 -7.49 3.64
C GLY A 28 -1.65 -6.88 4.96
N PRO A 29 -0.76 -6.71 5.95
CA PRO A 29 -1.11 -6.31 7.33
C PRO A 29 -1.82 -4.96 7.42
N VAL A 30 -1.64 -4.10 6.41
CA VAL A 30 -2.28 -2.78 6.31
C VAL A 30 -3.81 -2.82 6.42
N LEU A 31 -4.43 -3.96 6.12
CA LEU A 31 -5.89 -4.15 6.24
C LEU A 31 -6.40 -4.13 7.69
N ALA A 32 -5.52 -4.33 8.66
CA ALA A 32 -5.82 -4.29 10.10
C ALA A 32 -5.11 -3.14 10.82
N ALA A 33 -4.42 -2.26 10.09
CA ALA A 33 -3.77 -1.10 10.68
C ALA A 33 -4.83 -0.08 11.11
N GLU A 34 -4.74 0.35 12.36
CA GLU A 34 -5.59 1.40 12.92
C GLU A 34 -4.89 2.77 12.83
N ASP A 35 -3.55 2.76 12.90
CA ASP A 35 -2.71 3.95 12.84
C ASP A 35 -1.76 3.88 11.63
N PHE A 36 -1.60 5.02 10.95
CA PHE A 36 -0.65 5.18 9.86
C PHE A 36 0.43 6.17 10.29
N SER A 37 1.69 5.74 10.24
CA SER A 37 2.81 6.65 10.45
C SER A 37 2.94 7.63 9.28
N GLU A 38 3.43 8.83 9.57
CA GLU A 38 3.76 9.82 8.54
C GLU A 38 4.67 9.23 7.46
N SER A 39 4.42 9.63 6.21
CA SER A 39 5.15 9.08 5.07
C SER A 39 6.61 9.50 5.14
N ALA A 40 7.49 8.50 5.23
CA ALA A 40 8.93 8.66 5.16
C ALA A 40 9.40 9.38 3.88
N LEU A 41 8.58 9.45 2.84
CA LEU A 41 8.88 10.21 1.63
C LEU A 41 9.01 11.73 1.90
N TYR A 42 8.29 12.24 2.89
CA TYR A 42 8.24 13.66 3.24
C TYR A 42 9.05 14.01 4.50
N ASP A 43 9.56 13.00 5.20
CA ASP A 43 10.41 13.22 6.36
C ASP A 43 11.77 13.79 5.90
N PRO A 44 12.13 15.02 6.30
CA PRO A 44 13.37 15.66 5.89
C PRO A 44 14.62 14.92 6.39
N GLU A 45 14.50 14.15 7.47
CA GLU A 45 15.58 13.35 8.06
C GLU A 45 15.62 11.92 7.49
N TYR A 46 14.66 11.55 6.63
CA TYR A 46 14.58 10.19 6.10
C TYR A 46 15.73 9.87 5.12
N ARG A 47 16.63 8.99 5.57
CA ARG A 47 17.71 8.46 4.73
C ARG A 47 17.22 7.30 3.87
N ARG A 48 17.27 7.48 2.54
CA ARG A 48 16.93 6.45 1.55
C ARG A 48 17.88 5.24 1.67
N ARG A 49 17.38 4.13 2.22
CA ARG A 49 18.17 2.90 2.45
C ARG A 49 18.69 2.20 1.19
N PHE A 50 18.05 2.40 0.02
CA PHE A 50 18.34 1.64 -1.21
C PHE A 50 18.74 2.51 -2.41
N ARG A 51 18.94 3.81 -2.21
CA ARG A 51 19.45 4.72 -3.25
C ARG A 51 20.50 5.59 -2.59
N GLY A 52 21.78 5.22 -2.75
CA GLY A 52 22.92 5.96 -2.21
C GLY A 52 23.02 7.33 -2.88
N GLY A 53 22.41 8.34 -2.28
CA GLY A 53 22.65 9.77 -2.55
C GLY A 53 23.20 10.41 -1.27
N PRO A 54 24.10 11.39 -1.39
CA PRO A 54 24.94 11.83 -0.27
C PRO A 54 24.09 12.37 0.89
N ALA A 55 24.54 12.11 2.13
CA ALA A 55 24.12 12.91 3.26
C ALA A 55 24.55 14.37 2.99
N GLY A 56 23.68 15.33 3.29
CA GLY A 56 23.89 16.74 2.96
C GLY A 56 25.24 17.29 3.42
N CYS A 57 25.66 18.37 2.76
CA CYS A 57 26.86 19.12 3.06
C CYS A 57 26.87 19.56 4.53
N GLY A 58 27.87 19.10 5.27
CA GLY A 58 28.44 19.85 6.39
C GLY A 58 29.32 20.98 5.86
#